data_AF-A0A376LKS6-F1
#
_entry.id   AF-A0A376LKS6-F1
#
_cell.length_a   1.000
_cell.length_b   1.000
_cell.length_c   1.000
_cell.angle_alpha   90.00
_cell.angle_beta   90.00
_cell.angle_gamma   90.00
#
_symmetry.space_group_name_H-M   'P 1'
#
loop_
_entity.id
_entity.type
_entity.pdbx_description
1 polymer ?
#
loop_
_entity_poly.entity_id
_entity_poly.type
_entity_poly.pdbx_seq_one_letter_code
_entity_poly.pdbx_strand_id
1 'polypeptide(L)'
;MCRRTVAGASSVPTSALGALSASNYTVSATVNDKAGNPGSTSHNLAVDTTAPVLTINTVAGDDIINDAEHAQALVISGTSTGGEAGDVVSVVLNGKTYTTTLDASGNWSVGVPAADVTALAGGVQTIIASVSDRAGNSNNVSHTVYRQPHRASD
;
A
#
# COMPACT_ATOMS: atom_id res chain seq x y z
N MET A 1 12.75 33.97 47.26
CA MET A 1 11.75 33.97 46.16
C MET A 1 12.48 34.05 44.84
N CYS A 2 12.27 33.09 43.93
CA CYS A 2 12.32 33.34 42.49
C CYS A 2 11.61 32.18 41.78
N ARG A 3 10.29 32.30 41.65
CA ARG A 3 9.50 31.40 40.80
C ARG A 3 9.85 31.77 39.37
N ARG A 4 10.51 30.86 38.65
CA ARG A 4 10.92 31.10 37.26
C ARG A 4 10.10 30.19 36.35
N THR A 5 8.94 30.70 35.95
CA THR A 5 8.10 30.11 34.90
C THR A 5 8.85 30.23 33.57
N VAL A 6 9.25 29.11 32.97
CA VAL A 6 9.68 29.07 31.57
C VAL A 6 8.41 28.92 30.74
N ALA A 7 7.84 30.04 30.32
CA ALA A 7 6.77 30.05 29.33
C ALA A 7 7.43 30.01 27.95
N GLY A 8 7.18 28.94 27.19
CA GLY A 8 7.71 28.80 25.85
C GLY A 8 7.54 27.40 25.29
N ALA A 9 6.32 26.85 25.32
CA ALA A 9 6.00 25.75 24.42
C ALA A 9 5.90 26.34 23.01
N SER A 10 7.01 26.34 22.28
CA SER A 10 7.00 26.70 20.86
C SER A 10 6.45 25.52 20.09
N SER A 11 5.16 25.55 19.76
CA SER A 11 4.50 24.52 18.96
C SER A 11 4.82 24.73 17.48
N VAL A 12 5.12 23.66 16.75
CA VAL A 12 5.26 23.72 15.29
C VAL A 12 3.88 24.08 14.70
N PRO A 13 3.76 25.18 13.95
CA PRO A 13 2.48 25.56 13.35
C PRO A 13 2.06 24.53 12.30
N THR A 14 0.77 24.20 12.23
CA THR A 14 0.23 23.22 11.26
C THR A 14 0.47 23.62 9.81
N SER A 15 0.57 24.92 9.50
CA SER A 15 0.94 25.42 8.18
C SER A 15 2.37 25.04 7.77
N ALA A 16 3.30 24.92 8.72
CA ALA A 16 4.65 24.43 8.45
C ALA A 16 4.67 22.91 8.20
N LEU A 17 3.72 22.16 8.75
CA LEU A 17 3.58 20.72 8.51
C LEU A 17 2.94 20.43 7.14
N GLY A 18 1.99 21.25 6.69
CA GLY A 18 1.30 21.08 5.40
C GLY A 18 2.13 21.42 4.16
N ALA A 19 3.34 21.99 4.33
CA ALA A 19 4.25 22.35 3.24
C ALA A 19 5.40 21.36 3.05
N LEU A 20 5.46 20.28 3.83
CA LEU A 20 6.52 19.27 3.71
C LEU A 20 6.29 18.42 2.46
N SER A 21 7.37 18.18 1.72
CA SER A 21 7.41 17.26 0.58
C SER A 21 8.15 15.98 0.98
N ALA A 22 8.07 14.91 0.17
CA ALA A 22 8.87 13.72 0.39
C ALA A 22 10.37 14.06 0.51
N SER A 23 10.93 13.93 1.72
CA SER A 23 12.32 14.30 2.04
C SER A 23 12.69 13.92 3.47
N ASN A 24 13.98 14.06 3.78
CA ASN A 24 14.48 13.98 5.16
C ASN A 24 14.64 15.40 5.72
N TYR A 25 13.95 15.67 6.83
CA TYR A 25 14.01 16.93 7.55
C TYR A 25 14.70 16.75 8.90
N THR A 26 15.41 17.81 9.34
CA THR A 26 15.95 17.89 10.69
C THR A 26 15.20 18.97 11.46
N VAL A 27 14.52 18.57 12.52
CA VAL A 27 13.87 19.49 13.45
C VAL A 27 14.84 19.79 14.58
N SER A 28 15.17 21.06 14.79
CA SER A 28 16.08 21.50 15.86
C SER A 28 15.36 22.46 16.81
N ALA A 29 15.54 22.25 18.10
CA ALA A 29 15.07 23.13 19.16
C ALA A 29 16.27 23.72 19.90
N THR A 30 16.24 25.02 20.14
CA THR A 30 17.29 25.76 20.87
C THR A 30 16.68 26.49 22.06
N VAL A 31 17.43 26.55 23.15
CA VAL A 31 17.10 27.31 24.36
C VAL A 31 18.30 28.14 24.77
N ASN A 32 18.04 29.33 25.30
CA ASN A 32 19.06 30.15 25.95
C ASN A 32 18.67 30.32 27.41
N ASP A 33 19.60 30.06 28.33
CA ASP A 33 19.37 30.35 29.75
C ASP A 33 19.47 31.86 30.05
N LYS A 34 19.29 32.28 31.31
CA LYS A 34 19.39 33.73 31.66
C LYS A 34 20.79 34.29 31.44
N ALA A 35 21.80 33.43 31.60
CA ALA A 35 23.20 33.80 31.54
C ALA A 35 23.68 33.85 30.08
N GLY A 36 22.83 33.45 29.12
CA GLY A 36 23.14 33.45 27.69
C GLY A 36 23.71 32.14 27.18
N ASN A 37 23.77 31.08 27.99
CA ASN A 37 24.29 29.79 27.54
C ASN A 37 23.26 29.11 26.62
N PRO A 38 23.62 28.75 25.37
CA PRO A 38 22.75 28.03 24.48
C PRO A 38 22.76 26.52 24.80
N GLY A 39 21.59 25.89 24.69
CA GLY A 39 21.43 24.44 24.61
C GLY A 39 20.58 24.09 23.39
N SER A 40 20.88 22.98 22.72
CA SER A 40 20.14 22.55 21.53
C SER A 40 19.94 21.05 21.49
N THR A 41 18.83 20.61 20.90
CA THR A 41 18.57 19.21 20.57
C THR A 41 17.92 19.10 19.19
N SER A 42 18.13 17.99 18.50
CA SER A 42 17.60 17.76 17.16
C SER A 42 17.03 16.36 16.97
N HIS A 43 16.04 16.24 16.10
CA HIS A 43 15.44 14.99 15.66
C HIS A 43 15.28 14.94 14.14
N ASN A 44 15.49 13.75 13.58
CA ASN A 44 15.29 13.49 12.17
C ASN A 44 13.84 13.06 11.92
N LEU A 45 13.28 13.54 10.83
CA LEU A 45 11.96 13.19 10.33
C LEU A 45 12.09 12.80 8.87
N ALA A 46 11.67 11.58 8.53
CA ALA A 46 11.47 11.18 7.14
C ALA A 46 10.00 11.41 6.78
N VAL A 47 9.77 12.16 5.70
CA VAL A 47 8.45 12.33 5.09
C VAL A 47 8.47 11.58 3.78
N ASP A 48 7.51 10.69 3.58
CA ASP A 48 7.27 10.03 2.32
C ASP A 48 5.80 10.19 1.95
N THR A 49 5.55 10.77 0.78
CA THR A 49 4.23 11.07 0.25
C THR A 49 3.98 10.36 -1.09
N THR A 50 4.84 9.43 -1.48
CA THR A 50 4.82 8.83 -2.82
C THR A 50 4.13 7.48 -2.76
N ALA A 51 2.92 7.38 -3.32
CA ALA A 51 2.25 6.10 -3.41
C ALA A 51 2.90 5.18 -4.47
N PRO A 52 3.06 3.88 -4.20
CA PRO A 52 3.48 2.92 -5.22
C PRO A 52 2.47 2.81 -6.38
N VAL A 53 2.92 2.38 -7.55
CA VAL A 53 2.06 2.13 -8.72
C VAL A 53 1.98 0.64 -8.98
N LEU A 54 0.79 0.07 -8.86
CA LEU A 54 0.54 -1.36 -8.98
C LEU A 54 -0.01 -1.75 -10.36
N THR A 55 0.36 -2.93 -10.85
CA THR A 55 -0.21 -3.57 -12.04
C THR A 55 -0.75 -4.95 -11.69
N ILE A 56 -1.66 -5.48 -12.51
CA ILE A 56 -2.10 -6.87 -12.50
C ILE A 56 -1.78 -7.46 -13.88
N ASN A 57 -1.11 -8.61 -13.91
CA ASN A 57 -0.83 -9.35 -15.14
C ASN A 57 -2.09 -10.08 -15.63
N THR A 58 -2.08 -10.52 -16.88
CA THR A 58 -3.09 -11.43 -17.43
C THR A 58 -3.27 -12.65 -16.52
N VAL A 59 -4.52 -12.97 -16.22
CA VAL A 59 -4.93 -14.06 -15.34
C VAL A 59 -5.37 -15.25 -16.18
N ALA A 60 -5.12 -16.47 -15.72
CA ALA A 60 -5.42 -17.70 -16.49
C ALA A 60 -4.75 -17.77 -17.89
N GLY A 61 -3.79 -16.89 -18.19
CA GLY A 61 -3.09 -16.84 -19.46
C GLY A 61 -3.77 -15.99 -20.54
N ASP A 62 -5.09 -15.76 -20.44
CA ASP A 62 -5.87 -15.03 -21.44
C ASP A 62 -7.04 -14.18 -20.86
N ASP A 63 -7.06 -13.96 -19.55
CA ASP A 63 -8.15 -13.32 -18.79
C ASP A 63 -9.50 -14.03 -18.90
N ILE A 64 -9.49 -15.31 -19.27
CA ILE A 64 -10.67 -16.16 -19.33
C ILE A 64 -10.47 -17.34 -18.38
N ILE A 65 -11.41 -17.53 -17.44
CA ILE A 65 -11.41 -18.70 -16.57
C ILE A 65 -12.34 -19.74 -17.21
N ASN A 66 -11.75 -20.76 -17.82
CA ASN A 66 -12.48 -21.90 -18.40
C ASN A 66 -12.87 -22.92 -17.32
N ASP A 67 -13.64 -23.95 -17.69
CA ASP A 67 -14.14 -24.95 -16.73
C ASP A 67 -13.01 -25.77 -16.05
N ALA A 68 -11.90 -26.01 -16.76
CA ALA A 68 -10.76 -26.74 -16.19
C ALA A 68 -10.02 -25.89 -15.16
N GLU A 69 -9.82 -24.60 -15.43
CA GLU A 69 -9.23 -23.64 -14.50
C GLU A 69 -10.17 -23.31 -13.34
N HIS A 70 -11.49 -23.27 -13.58
CA HIS A 70 -12.50 -22.99 -12.56
C HIS A 70 -12.49 -24.03 -11.43
N ALA A 71 -12.03 -25.25 -11.73
CA ALA A 71 -11.87 -26.35 -10.78
C ALA A 71 -10.51 -26.35 -10.03
N GLN A 72 -9.63 -25.39 -10.32
CA GLN A 72 -8.25 -25.34 -9.80
C GLN A 72 -7.98 -24.08 -8.99
N ALA A 73 -6.88 -24.08 -8.25
CA ALA A 73 -6.38 -22.86 -7.63
C ALA A 73 -5.83 -21.92 -8.71
N LEU A 74 -6.07 -20.62 -8.54
CA LEU A 74 -5.65 -19.59 -9.49
C LEU A 74 -4.50 -18.78 -8.90
N VAL A 75 -3.58 -18.33 -9.74
CA VAL A 75 -2.51 -17.42 -9.34
C VAL A 75 -2.79 -16.05 -9.95
N ILE A 76 -2.85 -15.03 -9.11
CA ILE A 76 -2.93 -13.63 -9.54
C ILE A 76 -1.57 -13.00 -9.27
N SER A 77 -0.99 -12.34 -10.26
CA SER A 77 0.34 -11.75 -10.17
C SER A 77 0.37 -10.35 -10.78
N GLY A 78 1.45 -9.62 -10.51
CA GLY A 78 1.67 -8.29 -11.08
C GLY A 78 3.01 -7.73 -10.63
N THR A 79 3.19 -6.44 -10.88
CA THR A 79 4.37 -5.67 -10.45
C THR A 79 3.97 -4.38 -9.77
N SER A 80 4.91 -3.77 -9.06
CA SER A 80 4.79 -2.44 -8.49
C SER A 80 6.03 -1.61 -8.78
N THR A 81 5.86 -0.33 -9.11
CA THR A 81 6.95 0.65 -9.16
C THR A 81 6.83 1.63 -8.00
N GLY A 82 7.97 2.04 -7.44
CA GLY A 82 8.01 2.91 -6.25
C GLY A 82 7.62 2.22 -4.94
N GLY A 83 7.29 0.92 -4.96
CA GLY A 83 7.14 0.10 -3.77
C GLY A 83 8.44 -0.62 -3.41
N GLU A 84 8.60 -0.98 -2.15
CA GLU A 84 9.76 -1.66 -1.61
C GLU A 84 9.44 -3.12 -1.24
N ALA A 85 10.48 -3.96 -1.15
CA ALA A 85 10.34 -5.34 -0.72
C ALA A 85 9.67 -5.41 0.66
N GLY A 86 8.62 -6.22 0.78
CA GLY A 86 7.85 -6.35 2.01
C GLY A 86 6.64 -5.41 2.11
N ASP A 87 6.46 -4.45 1.19
CA ASP A 87 5.20 -3.70 1.09
C ASP A 87 4.04 -4.66 0.85
N VAL A 88 2.91 -4.38 1.51
CA VAL A 88 1.78 -5.31 1.54
C VAL A 88 0.90 -5.08 0.33
N VAL A 89 0.65 -6.14 -0.42
CA VAL A 89 -0.33 -6.18 -1.51
C VAL A 89 -1.56 -6.95 -1.04
N SER A 90 -2.72 -6.33 -1.17
CA SER A 90 -4.03 -6.90 -0.87
C SER A 90 -4.85 -7.01 -2.15
N VAL A 91 -5.31 -8.22 -2.46
CA VAL A 91 -6.11 -8.55 -3.65
C VAL A 91 -7.51 -8.95 -3.20
N VAL A 92 -8.53 -8.31 -3.75
CA VAL A 92 -9.94 -8.63 -3.51
C VAL A 92 -10.54 -9.26 -4.75
N LEU A 93 -11.13 -10.44 -4.59
CA LEU A 93 -11.90 -11.16 -5.61
C LEU A 93 -13.13 -11.78 -4.97
N ASN A 94 -14.31 -11.56 -5.57
CA ASN A 94 -15.60 -12.05 -5.06
C ASN A 94 -15.84 -11.68 -3.57
N GLY A 95 -15.41 -10.47 -3.17
CA GLY A 95 -15.51 -9.97 -1.80
C GLY A 95 -14.55 -10.61 -0.78
N LYS A 96 -13.67 -11.53 -1.21
CA LYS A 96 -12.63 -12.13 -0.36
C LYS A 96 -11.29 -11.45 -0.57
N THR A 97 -10.54 -11.29 0.52
CA THR A 97 -9.22 -10.65 0.52
C THR A 97 -8.10 -11.68 0.62
N TYR A 98 -7.09 -11.54 -0.23
CA TYR A 98 -5.86 -12.33 -0.23
C TYR A 98 -4.67 -11.39 -0.12
N THR A 99 -3.69 -11.72 0.69
CA THR A 99 -2.54 -10.85 0.95
C THR A 99 -1.23 -11.50 0.55
N THR A 100 -0.34 -10.69 0.01
CA THR A 100 1.05 -11.05 -0.30
C THR A 100 1.94 -9.83 -0.07
N THR A 101 3.23 -9.94 -0.37
CA THR A 101 4.18 -8.83 -0.29
C THR A 101 4.94 -8.67 -1.60
N LEU A 102 5.41 -7.46 -1.89
CA LEU A 102 6.37 -7.23 -2.97
C LEU A 102 7.68 -7.97 -2.68
N ASP A 103 8.27 -8.58 -3.70
CA ASP A 103 9.65 -9.07 -3.67
C ASP A 103 10.66 -7.92 -3.91
N ALA A 104 11.95 -8.23 -3.83
CA ALA A 104 13.02 -7.25 -4.03
C ALA A 104 13.12 -6.68 -5.46
N SER A 105 12.42 -7.29 -6.43
CA SER A 105 12.31 -6.81 -7.80
C SER A 105 11.00 -6.07 -8.07
N GLY A 106 10.15 -5.90 -7.04
CA GLY A 106 8.83 -5.27 -7.16
C GLY A 106 7.76 -6.19 -7.76
N ASN A 107 7.99 -7.50 -7.85
CA ASN A 107 6.94 -8.44 -8.28
C ASN A 107 6.09 -8.89 -7.09
N TRP A 108 4.87 -9.31 -7.37
CA TRP A 108 4.02 -9.97 -6.39
C TRP A 108 3.20 -11.09 -7.03
N SER A 109 2.80 -12.04 -6.20
CA SER A 109 1.92 -13.13 -6.57
C SER A 109 1.13 -13.60 -5.36
N VAL A 110 -0.13 -13.94 -5.57
CA VAL A 110 -1.02 -14.49 -4.55
C VAL A 110 -1.84 -15.64 -5.12
N GLY A 111 -1.97 -16.71 -4.35
CA GLY A 111 -2.81 -17.86 -4.68
C GLY A 111 -4.24 -17.66 -4.19
N VAL A 112 -5.20 -17.89 -5.08
CA VAL A 112 -6.63 -18.01 -4.77
C VAL A 112 -6.96 -19.51 -4.70
N PRO A 113 -7.43 -20.02 -3.54
CA PRO A 113 -7.74 -21.44 -3.38
C PRO A 113 -8.83 -21.93 -4.35
N ALA A 114 -8.76 -23.19 -4.77
CA ALA A 114 -9.73 -23.79 -5.69
C ALA A 114 -11.19 -23.67 -5.22
N ALA A 115 -11.44 -23.73 -3.90
CA ALA A 115 -12.78 -23.55 -3.33
C ALA A 115 -13.35 -22.15 -3.58
N ASP A 116 -12.49 -21.14 -3.68
CA ASP A 116 -12.90 -19.75 -3.95
C ASP A 116 -13.04 -19.49 -5.45
N VAL A 117 -12.20 -20.13 -6.27
CA VAL A 117 -12.31 -20.10 -7.73
C VAL A 117 -13.62 -20.77 -8.17
N THR A 118 -13.93 -21.95 -7.66
CA THR A 118 -15.19 -22.67 -7.96
C THR A 118 -16.45 -21.89 -7.53
N ALA A 119 -16.33 -20.96 -6.57
CA ALA A 119 -17.42 -20.10 -6.12
C ALA A 119 -17.65 -18.87 -7.03
N LEU A 120 -16.77 -18.57 -7.99
CA LEU A 120 -16.95 -17.46 -8.92
C LEU A 120 -18.19 -17.69 -9.79
N ALA A 121 -19.06 -16.68 -9.94
CA ALA A 121 -20.22 -16.73 -10.83
C ALA A 121 -19.81 -16.67 -12.31
N GLY A 122 -20.71 -17.04 -13.22
CA GLY A 122 -20.45 -16.92 -14.67
C GLY A 122 -20.43 -15.45 -15.08
N GLY A 123 -19.56 -15.09 -16.02
CA GLY A 123 -19.43 -13.73 -16.52
C GLY A 123 -18.24 -12.97 -15.95
N VAL A 124 -18.28 -11.64 -16.07
CA VAL A 124 -17.19 -10.74 -15.67
C VAL A 124 -16.98 -10.79 -14.16
N GLN A 125 -15.74 -11.05 -13.76
CA GLN A 125 -15.25 -10.93 -12.40
C GLN A 125 -14.30 -9.72 -12.31
N THR A 126 -14.39 -8.98 -11.22
CA THR A 126 -13.49 -7.84 -10.94
C THR A 126 -12.50 -8.23 -9.86
N ILE A 127 -11.22 -8.02 -10.15
CA ILE A 127 -10.10 -8.15 -9.22
C ILE A 127 -9.67 -6.73 -8.86
N ILE A 128 -9.61 -6.42 -7.57
CA ILE A 128 -9.09 -5.14 -7.08
C ILE A 128 -7.82 -5.43 -6.30
N ALA A 129 -6.69 -4.94 -6.76
CA ALA A 129 -5.43 -5.03 -6.01
C ALA A 129 -5.07 -3.66 -5.46
N SER A 130 -4.58 -3.62 -4.22
CA SER A 130 -4.07 -2.43 -3.57
C SER A 130 -2.72 -2.71 -2.94
N VAL A 131 -1.84 -1.71 -2.95
CA VAL A 131 -0.54 -1.76 -2.28
C VAL A 131 -0.46 -0.62 -1.27
N SER A 132 0.14 -0.89 -0.11
CA SER A 132 0.49 0.12 0.88
C SER A 132 1.97 0.00 1.20
N ASP A 133 2.67 1.14 1.15
CA ASP A 133 4.04 1.22 1.63
C ASP A 133 4.10 1.34 3.16
N ARG A 134 5.33 1.34 3.71
CA ARG A 134 5.57 1.48 5.15
C ARG A 134 5.24 2.87 5.72
N ALA A 135 5.22 3.91 4.88
CA ALA A 135 4.82 5.26 5.26
C ALA A 135 3.29 5.44 5.27
N GLY A 136 2.54 4.47 4.75
CA GLY A 136 1.09 4.47 4.65
C GLY A 136 0.55 5.09 3.36
N ASN A 137 1.41 5.38 2.38
CA ASN A 137 0.94 5.78 1.05
C ASN A 137 0.39 4.54 0.34
N SER A 138 -0.72 4.70 -0.35
CA SER A 138 -1.40 3.58 -0.98
C SER A 138 -1.98 3.93 -2.34
N ASN A 139 -2.10 2.90 -3.16
CA ASN A 139 -2.73 2.97 -4.47
C ASN A 139 -3.47 1.67 -4.75
N ASN A 140 -4.41 1.69 -5.68
CA ASN A 140 -5.16 0.51 -6.10
C ASN A 140 -5.43 0.50 -7.61
N VAL A 141 -5.61 -0.70 -8.16
CA VAL A 141 -5.90 -0.96 -9.56
C VAL A 141 -7.00 -2.01 -9.67
N SER A 142 -7.85 -1.86 -10.68
CA SER A 142 -8.90 -2.82 -11.03
C SER A 142 -8.54 -3.55 -12.32
N HIS A 143 -8.73 -4.86 -12.33
CA HIS A 143 -8.57 -5.73 -13.50
C HIS A 143 -9.80 -6.61 -13.65
N THR A 144 -10.19 -6.93 -14.88
CA THR A 144 -11.37 -7.77 -15.14
C THR A 144 -10.97 -9.05 -15.84
N VAL A 145 -11.57 -10.16 -15.39
CA VAL A 145 -11.45 -11.46 -16.04
C VAL A 145 -12.85 -11.99 -16.35
N TYR A 146 -12.99 -12.83 -17.36
CA TYR A 146 -14.27 -13.42 -17.72
C TYR A 146 -14.31 -14.90 -17.33
N ARG A 147 -15.18 -15.25 -16.38
CA ARG A 147 -15.46 -16.66 -16.09
C ARG A 147 -16.42 -17.18 -17.14
N GLN A 148 -16.00 -18.14 -17.96
CA GLN A 148 -16.87 -18.72 -18.99
C GLN A 148 -18.06 -19.43 -18.31
N PRO A 149 -19.31 -19.10 -18.69
CA PRO A 149 -20.44 -19.90 -18.27
C PRO A 149 -20.37 -21.26 -18.99
N HIS A 150 -20.57 -22.34 -18.24
CA HIS A 150 -20.78 -23.66 -18.81
C HIS A 150 -21.92 -23.57 -19.83
N ARG A 151 -21.64 -23.88 -21.09
CA ARG A 151 -22.68 -23.88 -22.13
C ARG A 151 -23.74 -24.90 -21.73
N ALA A 152 -24.93 -24.44 -21.35
CA ALA A 152 -26.07 -25.34 -21.28
C ALA A 152 -26.27 -25.88 -22.70
N SER A 153 -26.13 -27.19 -22.87
CA SER A 153 -26.58 -27.86 -24.07
C SER A 153 -28.11 -27.71 -24.11
N ASP A 154 -28.61 -26.85 -25.00
CA ASP A 154 -30.01 -26.89 -25.45
C ASP A 154 -30.31 -28.22 -26.15
#